data_AF-A0A820M2Q0-F1
#
_entry.id   AF-A0A820M2Q0-F1
#
_cell.length_a   1.000
_cell.length_b   1.000
_cell.length_c   1.000
_cell.angle_alpha   90.00
_cell.angle_beta   90.00
_cell.angle_gamma   90.00
#
_symmetry.space_group_name_H-M   'P 1'
#
loop_
_entity.id
_entity.type
_entity.pdbx_description
1 polymer ?
#
loop_
_entity_poly.entity_id
_entity_poly.type
_entity_poly.pdbx_seq_one_letter_code
_entity_poly.pdbx_strand_id
1 'polypeptide(L)'
;KWVLGYAATRGVKQEELDSLKRYKIGSEDTTAVFNNDSKLKTAEHFQAELIYDGFRAAAADGALKTREIDSISELAKKLGMTDEKFQELLELYRQEEEHRQKRIELLFPKTYAEAIKAIDTHYGR
;
A
#
# COMPACT_ATOMS: atom_id res chain seq x y z
N LYS A 1 -0.81 -8.87 -5.79
CA LYS A 1 -1.99 -9.49 -5.12
C LYS A 1 -2.62 -8.57 -4.07
N TRP A 2 -1.82 -7.82 -3.30
CA TRP A 2 -2.32 -6.86 -2.29
C TRP A 2 -3.30 -5.82 -2.84
N VAL A 3 -2.96 -5.15 -3.95
CA VAL A 3 -3.78 -4.10 -4.57
C VAL A 3 -5.21 -4.56 -4.89
N LEU A 4 -5.40 -5.80 -5.35
CA LEU A 4 -6.73 -6.35 -5.62
C LEU A 4 -7.53 -6.62 -4.34
N GLY A 5 -6.86 -7.12 -3.30
CA GLY A 5 -7.50 -7.30 -1.99
C GLY A 5 -7.89 -5.95 -1.39
N TYR A 6 -7.02 -4.95 -1.52
CA TYR A 6 -7.31 -3.58 -1.10
C TYR A 6 -8.53 -2.99 -1.81
N ALA A 7 -8.57 -3.08 -3.14
CA ALA A 7 -9.72 -2.64 -3.93
C ALA A 7 -11.02 -3.37 -3.49
N ALA A 8 -10.96 -4.67 -3.24
CA ALA A 8 -12.12 -5.43 -2.76
C ALA A 8 -12.63 -4.91 -1.40
N THR A 9 -11.75 -4.53 -0.47
CA THR A 9 -12.17 -3.95 0.82
C THR A 9 -12.85 -2.58 0.69
N ARG A 10 -12.63 -1.87 -0.42
CA ARG A 10 -13.28 -0.60 -0.74
C ARG A 10 -14.64 -0.76 -1.46
N GLY A 11 -15.13 -1.99 -1.60
CA GLY A 11 -16.43 -2.26 -2.23
C GLY A 11 -16.42 -2.16 -3.76
N VAL A 12 -15.24 -2.22 -4.39
CA VAL A 12 -15.11 -2.31 -5.86
C VAL A 12 -15.84 -3.56 -6.35
N LYS A 13 -16.61 -3.44 -7.43
CA LYS A 13 -17.45 -4.54 -7.94
C LYS A 13 -16.58 -5.66 -8.51
N GLN A 14 -17.10 -6.89 -8.51
CA GLN A 14 -16.37 -8.05 -9.01
C GLN A 14 -15.92 -7.89 -10.47
N GLU A 15 -16.76 -7.30 -11.32
CA GLU A 15 -16.45 -7.03 -12.73
C GLU A 15 -15.25 -6.09 -12.90
N GLU A 16 -15.15 -5.06 -12.05
CA GLU A 16 -14.05 -4.11 -12.03
C GLU A 16 -12.77 -4.76 -11.51
N LEU A 17 -12.87 -5.58 -10.44
CA LEU A 17 -11.75 -6.39 -9.96
C LEU A 17 -11.21 -7.34 -11.04
N ASP A 18 -12.09 -7.95 -11.82
CA ASP A 18 -11.71 -8.83 -12.92
C ASP A 18 -11.08 -8.07 -14.08
N SER A 19 -11.53 -6.83 -14.33
CA SER A 19 -10.85 -5.91 -15.25
C SER A 19 -9.43 -5.60 -14.76
N LEU A 20 -9.26 -5.22 -13.49
CA LEU A 20 -7.95 -4.93 -12.88
C LEU A 20 -6.99 -6.14 -12.94
N LYS A 21 -7.49 -7.37 -12.80
CA LYS A 21 -6.67 -8.60 -12.96
C LYS A 21 -6.10 -8.75 -14.37
N ARG A 22 -6.81 -8.28 -15.39
CA ARG A 22 -6.42 -8.38 -16.81
C ARG A 22 -5.65 -7.15 -17.29
N TYR A 23 -5.54 -6.12 -16.45
CA TYR A 23 -4.84 -4.89 -16.78
C TYR A 23 -3.36 -5.17 -17.11
N LYS A 24 -2.89 -4.62 -18.24
CA LYS A 24 -1.51 -4.79 -18.69
C LYS A 24 -0.70 -3.58 -18.27
N ILE A 25 0.29 -3.79 -17.39
CA ILE A 25 1.19 -2.72 -16.96
C ILE A 25 1.90 -2.13 -18.18
N GLY A 26 1.91 -0.80 -18.28
CA GLY A 26 2.55 -0.07 -19.37
C GLY A 26 1.73 0.00 -20.67
N SER A 27 0.47 -0.45 -20.69
CA SER A 27 -0.40 -0.29 -21.86
C SER A 27 -0.88 1.14 -22.08
N GLU A 28 -0.78 1.99 -21.06
CA GLU A 28 -1.18 3.40 -21.10
C GLU A 28 -0.29 4.24 -20.19
N ASP A 29 -0.28 5.56 -20.42
CA ASP A 29 0.30 6.51 -19.48
C ASP A 29 -0.66 6.72 -18.31
N THR A 30 -0.36 6.06 -17.19
CA THR A 30 -1.16 6.11 -15.97
C THR A 30 -1.15 7.49 -15.29
N THR A 31 -0.31 8.43 -15.75
CA THR A 31 -0.27 9.81 -15.24
C THR A 31 -1.19 10.75 -16.02
N ALA A 32 -1.73 10.32 -17.16
CA ALA A 32 -2.57 11.14 -18.03
C ALA A 32 -3.83 11.68 -17.33
N VAL A 33 -4.38 10.94 -16.36
CA VAL A 33 -5.54 11.38 -15.56
C VAL A 33 -5.25 12.58 -14.67
N PHE A 34 -3.97 12.91 -14.45
CA PHE A 34 -3.49 14.07 -13.68
C PHE A 34 -2.95 15.20 -14.57
N ASN A 35 -3.13 15.13 -15.90
CA ASN A 35 -2.68 16.17 -16.83
C ASN A 35 -3.37 17.53 -16.56
N ASN A 36 -2.79 18.62 -17.09
CA ASN A 36 -3.14 20.03 -16.86
C ASN A 36 -4.63 20.38 -17.03
N ASP A 37 -5.37 19.64 -17.86
CA ASP A 37 -6.80 19.87 -18.10
C ASP A 37 -7.72 19.06 -17.17
N SER A 38 -7.16 18.26 -16.26
CA SER A 38 -7.91 17.43 -15.32
C SER A 38 -8.16 18.14 -14.00
N LYS A 39 -9.40 18.06 -13.49
CA LYS A 39 -9.75 18.46 -12.11
C LYS A 39 -8.94 17.72 -11.04
N LEU A 40 -8.32 16.59 -11.39
CA LEU A 40 -7.49 15.81 -10.47
C LEU A 40 -6.11 16.44 -10.25
N LYS A 41 -5.66 17.36 -11.12
CA LYS A 41 -4.39 18.09 -10.89
C LYS A 41 -4.44 18.91 -9.61
N THR A 42 -5.58 19.50 -9.28
CA THR A 42 -5.77 20.31 -8.06
C THR A 42 -6.15 19.46 -6.85
N ALA A 43 -6.26 18.14 -7.00
CA ALA A 43 -6.68 17.25 -5.94
C ALA A 43 -5.48 16.63 -5.23
N GLU A 44 -4.72 17.46 -4.52
CA GLU A 44 -3.48 17.08 -3.80
C GLU A 44 -3.69 15.88 -2.86
N HIS A 45 -4.87 15.76 -2.25
CA HIS A 45 -5.22 14.63 -1.38
C HIS A 45 -5.26 13.30 -2.13
N PHE A 46 -5.77 13.26 -3.37
CA PHE A 46 -5.77 12.04 -4.18
C PHE A 46 -4.36 11.67 -4.65
N GLN A 47 -3.52 12.66 -4.95
CA GLN A 47 -2.12 12.43 -5.28
C GLN A 47 -1.37 11.86 -4.08
N ALA A 48 -1.56 12.44 -2.90
CA ALA A 48 -0.99 11.94 -1.65
C ALA A 48 -1.44 10.51 -1.32
N GLU A 49 -2.75 10.24 -1.45
CA GLU A 49 -3.31 8.90 -1.24
C GLU A 49 -2.73 7.88 -2.23
N LEU A 50 -2.60 8.24 -3.51
CA LEU A 50 -2.03 7.37 -4.53
C LEU A 50 -0.57 7.02 -4.23
N ILE A 51 0.25 8.01 -3.84
CA ILE A 51 1.64 7.78 -3.46
C ILE A 51 1.73 6.91 -2.21
N TYR A 52 0.87 7.17 -1.22
CA TYR A 52 0.78 6.38 0.00
C TYR A 52 0.40 4.92 -0.28
N ASP A 53 -0.60 4.69 -1.15
CA ASP A 53 -0.97 3.36 -1.64
C ASP A 53 0.18 2.69 -2.40
N GLY A 54 0.98 3.48 -3.12
CA GLY A 54 2.22 3.01 -3.75
C GLY A 54 3.18 2.38 -2.75
N PHE A 55 3.43 3.03 -1.60
CA PHE A 55 4.29 2.46 -0.55
C PHE A 55 3.71 1.14 0.00
N ARG A 56 2.42 1.12 0.32
CA ARG A 56 1.73 -0.08 0.84
C ARG A 56 1.76 -1.24 -0.15
N ALA A 57 1.54 -0.94 -1.42
CA ALA A 57 1.55 -1.94 -2.48
C ALA A 57 2.96 -2.50 -2.74
N ALA A 58 3.98 -1.63 -2.75
CA ALA A 58 5.36 -2.01 -2.98
C ALA A 58 5.92 -2.84 -1.82
N ALA A 59 5.57 -2.51 -0.57
CA ALA A 59 5.97 -3.26 0.61
C ALA A 59 5.10 -4.50 0.90
N ALA A 60 4.14 -4.84 0.05
CA ALA A 60 3.28 -5.98 0.28
C ALA A 60 4.01 -7.34 0.20
N ASP A 61 5.18 -7.38 -0.45
CA ASP A 61 6.04 -8.56 -0.55
C ASP A 61 7.21 -8.56 0.45
N GLY A 62 7.30 -7.55 1.32
CA GLY A 62 8.36 -7.40 2.30
C GLY A 62 8.70 -5.95 2.59
N ALA A 63 9.92 -5.69 3.07
CA ALA A 63 10.35 -4.33 3.33
C ALA A 63 10.46 -3.51 2.03
N LEU A 64 10.05 -2.25 2.09
CA LEU A 64 10.16 -1.29 1.00
C LEU A 64 11.65 -1.04 0.67
N LYS A 65 12.07 -1.30 -0.57
CA LYS A 65 13.47 -1.18 -1.00
C LYS A 65 13.74 0.20 -1.62
N THR A 66 15.01 0.62 -1.61
CA THR A 66 15.44 1.91 -2.20
C THR A 66 14.95 2.09 -3.64
N ARG A 67 15.10 1.07 -4.50
CA ARG A 67 14.63 1.12 -5.89
C ARG A 67 13.12 1.37 -6.04
N GLU A 68 12.32 0.89 -5.09
CA GLU A 68 10.87 1.07 -5.07
C GLU A 68 10.54 2.49 -4.62
N ILE A 69 11.25 3.00 -3.61
CA ILE A 69 11.15 4.41 -3.17
C ILE A 69 11.49 5.36 -4.31
N ASP A 70 12.60 5.12 -5.01
CA ASP A 70 13.04 5.94 -6.14
C ASP A 70 11.97 5.95 -7.26
N SER A 71 11.42 4.77 -7.58
CA SER A 71 10.37 4.65 -8.59
C SER A 71 9.08 5.40 -8.21
N ILE A 72 8.69 5.36 -6.93
CA ILE A 72 7.50 6.08 -6.43
C ILE A 72 7.79 7.58 -6.34
N SER A 73 9.02 7.99 -6.01
CA SER A 73 9.44 9.40 -6.03
C SER A 73 9.33 10.01 -7.43
N GLU A 74 9.77 9.28 -8.47
CA GLU A 74 9.62 9.74 -9.85
C GLU A 74 8.16 9.88 -10.27
N LEU A 75 7.27 9.02 -9.78
CA LEU A 75 5.83 9.20 -9.95
C LEU A 75 5.32 10.44 -9.20
N ALA A 76 5.72 10.64 -7.96
CA ALA A 76 5.32 11.80 -7.14
C ALA A 76 5.70 13.13 -7.83
N LYS A 77 6.91 13.22 -8.39
CA LYS A 77 7.36 14.39 -9.16
C LYS A 77 6.49 14.64 -10.40
N LYS A 78 6.13 13.58 -11.13
CA LYS A 78 5.20 13.69 -12.29
C LYS A 78 3.81 14.19 -11.89
N LEU A 79 3.38 13.88 -10.67
CA LEU A 79 2.12 14.38 -10.11
C LEU A 79 2.23 15.82 -9.56
N GLY A 80 3.41 16.43 -9.59
CA GLY A 80 3.65 17.77 -9.05
C GLY A 80 3.80 17.83 -7.54
N MET A 81 4.02 16.69 -6.88
CA MET A 81 4.28 16.64 -5.44
C MET A 81 5.69 17.14 -5.13
N THR A 82 5.83 17.93 -4.06
CA THR A 82 7.15 18.39 -3.59
C THR A 82 7.92 17.28 -2.89
N ASP A 83 9.24 17.38 -2.86
CA ASP A 83 10.10 16.43 -2.16
C ASP A 83 9.79 16.41 -0.66
N GLU A 84 9.50 17.56 -0.05
CA GLU A 84 9.10 17.65 1.37
C GLU A 84 7.85 16.82 1.63
N LYS A 85 6.82 16.98 0.80
CA LYS A 85 5.56 16.25 0.98
C LYS A 85 5.74 14.75 0.78
N PHE A 86 6.57 14.37 -0.18
CA PHE A 86 6.91 12.97 -0.41
C PHE A 86 7.61 12.36 0.82
N GLN A 87 8.58 13.08 1.41
CA GLN A 87 9.26 12.62 2.62
C GLN A 87 8.32 12.52 3.83
N GLU A 88 7.38 13.45 4.00
CA GLU A 88 6.34 13.35 5.04
C GLU A 88 5.51 12.07 4.89
N LEU A 89 5.07 11.73 3.67
CA LEU A 89 4.30 10.52 3.41
C LEU A 89 5.11 9.24 3.62
N LEU A 90 6.38 9.25 3.22
CA LEU A 90 7.27 8.11 3.42
C LEU A 90 7.53 7.86 4.92
N GLU A 91 7.71 8.93 5.68
CA GLU A 91 7.89 8.84 7.13
C GLU A 91 6.61 8.37 7.83
N LEU A 92 5.44 8.90 7.43
CA LEU A 92 4.15 8.42 7.92
C LEU A 92 3.99 6.90 7.71
N TYR A 93 4.32 6.42 6.50
CA TYR A 93 4.26 5.00 6.19
C TYR A 93 5.16 4.17 7.12
N ARG A 94 6.40 4.62 7.37
CA ARG A 94 7.34 3.92 8.25
C ARG A 94 6.82 3.85 9.69
N GLN A 95 6.26 4.95 10.19
CA GLN A 95 5.68 5.01 11.53
C GLN A 95 4.45 4.09 11.67
N GLU A 96 3.57 4.06 10.67
CA GLU A 96 2.42 3.15 10.66
C GLU A 96 2.87 1.68 10.64
N GLU A 97 3.90 1.36 9.87
CA GLU A 97 4.45 0.00 9.82
C GLU A 97 5.09 -0.39 11.16
N GLU A 98 5.86 0.49 11.78
CA GLU A 98 6.42 0.26 13.12
C GLU A 98 5.31 0.02 14.17
N HIS A 99 4.27 0.86 14.17
CA HIS A 99 3.11 0.69 15.05
C HIS A 99 2.33 -0.60 14.77
N ARG A 100 2.21 -0.99 13.49
CA ARG A 100 1.58 -2.25 13.11
C ARG A 100 2.36 -3.44 13.66
N GLN A 101 3.69 -3.42 13.56
CA GLN A 101 4.54 -4.48 14.09
C GLN A 101 4.45 -4.56 15.62
N LYS A 102 4.57 -3.42 16.32
CA LYS A 102 4.34 -3.34 17.78
C LYS A 102 2.98 -3.92 18.19
N ARG A 103 1.92 -3.60 17.44
CA ARG A 103 0.58 -4.15 17.69
C ARG A 103 0.54 -5.67 17.52
N ILE A 104 1.20 -6.21 16.47
CA ILE A 104 1.27 -7.66 16.24
C ILE A 104 2.03 -8.35 17.35
N GLU A 105 3.20 -7.83 17.74
CA GLU A 105 4.00 -8.37 18.85
C GLU A 105 3.23 -8.37 20.16
N LEU A 106 2.48 -7.30 20.44
CA LEU A 106 1.68 -7.18 21.66
C LEU A 106 0.50 -8.17 21.68
N LEU A 107 -0.24 -8.30 20.56
CA LEU A 107 -1.44 -9.14 20.49
C LEU A 107 -1.12 -10.62 20.25
N PHE A 108 0.00 -10.90 19.60
CA PHE A 108 0.46 -12.25 19.24
C PHE A 108 1.92 -12.44 19.65
N PRO A 109 2.23 -12.41 20.96
CA PRO A 109 3.60 -12.51 21.47
C PRO A 109 4.22 -13.90 21.29
N LYS A 110 3.40 -14.88 20.88
CA LYS A 110 3.78 -16.24 20.58
C LYS A 110 3.56 -16.48 19.10
N THR A 111 4.43 -17.27 18.49
CA THR A 111 4.19 -17.78 17.14
C THR A 111 2.86 -18.54 17.11
N TYR A 112 2.21 -18.58 15.95
CA TYR A 112 0.95 -19.32 15.78
C TYR A 112 1.07 -20.79 16.22
N ALA A 113 2.23 -21.41 15.99
CA ALA A 113 2.54 -22.76 16.44
C ALA A 113 2.62 -22.88 17.98
N GLU A 114 3.22 -21.91 18.66
CA GLU A 114 3.28 -21.87 20.13
C GLU A 114 1.91 -21.59 20.76
N ALA A 115 1.07 -20.78 20.11
CA ALA A 115 -0.30 -20.54 20.51
C ALA A 115 -1.15 -21.83 20.38
N ILE A 116 -1.05 -22.55 19.26
CA ILE A 116 -1.71 -23.84 19.06
C ILE A 116 -1.23 -24.86 20.10
N LYS A 117 0.09 -24.98 20.30
CA LYS A 117 0.65 -25.91 21.28
C LYS A 117 0.16 -25.62 22.71
N ALA A 118 0.02 -24.34 23.07
CA ALA A 118 -0.53 -23.94 24.36
C ALA A 118 -2.02 -24.30 24.50
N ILE A 119 -2.80 -24.19 23.41
CA ILE A 119 -4.21 -24.61 23.36
C ILE A 119 -4.32 -26.14 23.50
N ASP A 120 -3.57 -26.90 22.71
CA ASP A 120 -3.61 -28.38 22.74
C ASP A 120 -3.20 -28.92 24.13
N THR A 121 -2.19 -28.31 24.75
CA THR A 121 -1.78 -28.64 26.13
C THR A 121 -2.88 -28.31 27.15
N HIS A 122 -3.64 -27.24 26.95
CA HIS A 122 -4.72 -26.83 27.85
C HIS A 122 -5.99 -27.69 27.70
N TYR A 123 -6.27 -28.17 26.48
CA TYR A 123 -7.45 -28.99 26.18
C TYR A 123 -7.18 -30.50 26.13
N GLY A 124 -5.96 -30.93 26.43
CA GLY A 124 -5.59 -32.36 26.53
C GLY A 124 -5.77 -33.13 25.23
N ARG A 125 -5.40 -32.53 24.10
CA ARG A 125 -5.32 -33.20 22.79
C ARG A 125 -3.88 -33.46 22.39
#